data_AF-A0A8S0QWY8-F1
#
_entry.id   AF-A0A8S0QWY8-F1
#
_cell.length_a   1.000
_cell.length_b   1.000
_cell.length_c   1.000
_cell.angle_alpha   90.00
_cell.angle_beta   90.00
_cell.angle_gamma   90.00
#
_symmetry.space_group_name_H-M   'P 1'
#
loop_
_entity.id
_entity.type
_entity.pdbx_description
1 polymer ?
#
loop_
_entity_poly.entity_id
_entity_poly.type
_entity_poly.pdbx_seq_one_letter_code
_entity_poly.pdbx_strand_id
1 'polypeptide(L)'
;MKFTLEKSTILLILLLITCSLEAETQVCRPSGKIRGEKPPPGKCNTENDSECCVEGKLYTTYKCSPTVSVHTKAILTINSFEKGGDGGAPPECDNQYHSNNQPVVALSSGWFQGMQRCFLILL
;
A
#
# COMPACT_ATOMS: atom_id res chain seq x y z
N MET A 1 -28.07 -9.82 48.34
CA MET A 1 -27.42 -8.61 47.75
C MET A 1 -25.92 -8.79 47.47
N LYS A 2 -25.14 -9.49 48.31
CA LYS A 2 -23.71 -9.78 48.04
C LYS A 2 -23.47 -10.70 46.83
N PHE A 3 -24.29 -11.76 46.67
CA PHE A 3 -24.18 -12.74 45.57
C PHE A 3 -24.43 -12.18 44.17
N THR A 4 -25.28 -11.15 44.05
CA THR A 4 -25.57 -10.47 42.78
C THR A 4 -24.48 -9.46 42.42
N LEU A 5 -23.83 -8.86 43.41
CA LEU A 5 -22.71 -7.94 43.21
C LEU A 5 -21.48 -8.67 42.65
N GLU A 6 -21.15 -9.87 43.16
CA GLU A 6 -19.99 -10.64 42.67
C GLU A 6 -20.16 -11.13 41.22
N LYS A 7 -21.36 -11.59 40.85
CA LYS A 7 -21.66 -11.97 39.46
C LYS A 7 -21.60 -10.77 38.52
N SER A 8 -22.07 -9.61 38.97
CA SER A 8 -22.00 -8.37 38.20
C SER A 8 -20.56 -7.88 38.01
N THR A 9 -19.70 -8.02 39.01
CA THR A 9 -18.27 -7.69 38.88
C THR A 9 -17.54 -8.66 37.96
N ILE A 10 -17.84 -9.96 38.02
CA ILE A 10 -17.24 -10.96 37.13
C ILE A 10 -17.65 -10.69 35.67
N LEU A 11 -18.91 -10.37 35.42
CA LEU A 11 -19.41 -10.01 34.08
C LEU A 11 -18.73 -8.75 33.56
N LEU A 12 -18.54 -7.73 34.41
CA LEU A 12 -17.86 -6.49 34.04
C LEU A 12 -16.38 -6.73 33.70
N ILE A 13 -15.70 -7.58 34.46
CA ILE A 13 -14.29 -7.96 34.20
C ILE A 13 -14.19 -8.73 32.88
N LEU A 14 -15.12 -9.66 32.60
CA LEU A 14 -15.13 -10.40 31.34
C LEU A 14 -15.32 -9.47 30.13
N LEU A 15 -16.23 -8.48 30.24
CA LEU A 15 -16.48 -7.45 29.22
C LEU A 15 -15.25 -6.56 29.00
N LEU A 16 -14.56 -6.16 30.07
CA LEU A 16 -13.34 -5.37 29.98
C LEU A 16 -12.18 -6.15 29.33
N ILE A 17 -12.05 -7.45 29.63
CA ILE A 17 -11.04 -8.32 29.00
C ILE A 17 -11.36 -8.51 27.50
N THR A 18 -12.62 -8.68 27.12
CA THR A 18 -13.00 -8.76 25.70
C THR A 18 -12.77 -7.45 24.95
N CYS A 19 -12.99 -6.29 25.58
CA CYS A 19 -12.63 -4.99 25.00
C CYS A 19 -11.11 -4.77 24.90
N SER A 20 -10.32 -5.42 25.76
CA SER A 20 -8.86 -5.28 25.79
C SER A 20 -8.15 -6.18 24.77
N LEU A 21 -8.85 -7.16 24.19
CA LEU A 21 -8.32 -8.11 23.22
C LEU A 21 -8.40 -7.61 21.77
N GLU A 22 -8.92 -6.40 21.54
CA GLU A 22 -9.06 -5.85 20.20
C GLU A 22 -7.99 -4.81 19.86
N ALA A 23 -7.45 -5.00 18.65
CA ALA A 23 -6.56 -4.14 17.87
C ALA A 23 -5.06 -4.21 18.15
N GLU A 24 -4.44 -5.37 17.89
CA GLU A 24 -3.17 -5.33 17.16
C GLU A 24 -3.45 -4.74 15.77
N THR A 25 -3.39 -3.41 15.64
CA THR A 25 -3.24 -2.82 14.31
C THR A 25 -1.95 -3.39 13.74
N GLN A 26 -2.03 -4.23 12.70
CA GLN A 26 -0.84 -4.72 12.03
C GLN A 26 -0.15 -3.55 11.35
N VAL A 27 0.77 -2.91 12.08
CA VAL A 27 1.60 -1.83 11.56
C VAL A 27 2.40 -2.41 10.39
N CYS A 28 2.23 -1.84 9.20
CA CYS A 28 2.97 -2.27 8.03
C CYS A 28 4.48 -2.07 8.25
N ARG A 29 5.23 -3.17 8.17
CA ARG A 29 6.69 -3.18 8.34
C ARG A 29 7.39 -3.50 7.00
N PRO A 30 8.64 -3.06 6.83
CA PRO A 30 9.47 -3.47 5.71
C PRO A 30 9.49 -4.99 5.54
N SER A 31 9.32 -5.46 4.30
CA SER A 31 9.44 -6.88 3.96
C SER A 31 10.86 -7.31 3.62
N GLY A 32 11.75 -6.36 3.34
CA GLY A 32 13.13 -6.64 2.97
C GLY A 32 13.88 -5.42 2.44
N LYS A 33 15.02 -5.68 1.80
CA LYS A 33 15.83 -4.68 1.11
C LYS A 33 16.35 -5.25 -0.21
N ILE A 34 16.47 -4.40 -1.22
CA ILE A 34 17.14 -4.70 -2.49
C ILE A 34 18.36 -3.80 -2.65
N ARG A 35 19.39 -4.28 -3.34
CA ARG A 35 20.58 -3.49 -3.67
C ARG A 35 20.36 -2.87 -5.05
N GLY A 36 20.54 -1.55 -5.14
CA GLY A 36 20.46 -0.82 -6.39
C GLY A 36 21.60 -1.22 -7.33
N GLU A 37 21.26 -1.40 -8.59
CA GLU A 37 22.20 -1.64 -9.68
C GLU A 37 22.20 -0.43 -10.61
N LYS A 38 23.33 -0.20 -11.29
CA LYS A 38 23.42 0.83 -12.32
C LYS A 38 22.51 0.44 -13.48
N PRO A 39 21.53 1.27 -13.88
CA PRO A 39 20.64 0.94 -14.99
C PRO A 39 21.44 0.85 -16.30
N PRO A 40 21.07 -0.05 -17.23
CA PRO A 40 21.66 -0.07 -18.55
C PRO A 40 21.48 1.28 -19.28
N PRO A 41 22.35 1.61 -20.24
CA PRO A 41 22.24 2.86 -20.99
C PRO A 41 20.86 3.03 -21.62
N GLY A 42 20.21 4.18 -21.37
CA GLY A 42 18.87 4.50 -21.90
C GLY A 42 17.72 3.68 -21.30
N LYS A 43 17.95 2.92 -20.22
CA LYS A 43 16.91 2.12 -19.55
C LYS A 43 16.38 2.70 -18.25
N CYS A 44 16.89 3.84 -17.81
CA CYS A 44 16.29 4.62 -16.74
C CYS A 44 15.68 5.90 -17.31
N ASN A 45 14.40 6.13 -17.02
CA ASN A 45 13.70 7.36 -17.31
C ASN A 45 13.63 8.22 -16.04
N THR A 46 13.88 9.52 -16.16
CA THR A 46 13.82 10.50 -15.05
C THR A 46 12.71 11.53 -15.25
N GLU A 47 11.78 11.29 -16.17
CA GLU A 47 10.53 12.04 -16.30
C GLU A 47 9.65 11.89 -15.04
N ASN A 48 8.74 12.83 -14.83
CA ASN A 48 7.80 12.86 -13.68
C ASN A 48 8.47 12.67 -12.31
N ASP A 49 9.65 13.28 -12.13
CA ASP A 49 10.45 13.22 -10.90
C ASP A 49 10.89 11.79 -10.52
N SER A 50 11.00 10.90 -11.51
CA SER A 50 11.50 9.55 -11.32
C SER A 50 13.01 9.53 -11.04
N GLU A 51 13.44 8.71 -10.08
CA GLU A 51 14.84 8.53 -9.72
C GLU A 51 15.41 7.20 -10.23
N CYS A 52 16.63 7.22 -10.76
CA CYS A 52 17.36 6.00 -11.05
C CYS A 52 17.90 5.33 -9.78
N CYS A 53 17.98 3.99 -9.81
CA CYS A 53 18.69 3.26 -8.79
C CYS A 53 20.16 3.69 -8.73
N VAL A 54 20.65 3.94 -7.52
CA VAL A 54 22.06 4.25 -7.24
C VAL A 54 22.78 2.94 -6.94
N GLU A 55 23.86 2.70 -7.66
CA GLU A 55 24.67 1.49 -7.52
C GLU A 55 25.13 1.29 -6.07
N GLY A 56 24.85 0.11 -5.51
CA GLY A 56 25.21 -0.27 -4.15
C GLY A 56 24.30 0.30 -3.04
N LYS A 57 23.40 1.25 -3.32
CA LYS A 57 22.42 1.77 -2.34
C LYS A 57 21.40 0.69 -1.99
N LEU A 58 21.05 0.56 -0.71
CA LEU A 58 19.99 -0.34 -0.27
C LEU A 58 18.63 0.38 -0.26
N TYR A 59 17.65 -0.20 -0.95
CA TYR A 59 16.28 0.29 -1.02
C TYR A 59 15.35 -0.65 -0.25
N THR A 60 14.51 -0.09 0.60
CA THR A 60 13.56 -0.86 1.42
C THR A 60 12.39 -1.33 0.57
N THR A 61 11.98 -2.58 0.71
CA THR A 61 10.79 -3.13 0.04
C THR A 61 9.64 -3.31 1.02
N TYR A 62 8.42 -3.18 0.52
CA TYR A 62 7.19 -3.38 1.27
C TYR A 62 6.23 -4.26 0.47
N LYS A 63 5.64 -5.26 1.14
CA LYS A 63 4.51 -6.04 0.62
C LYS A 63 3.16 -5.55 1.16
N CYS A 64 3.19 -4.65 2.12
CA CYS A 64 2.02 -4.06 2.78
C CYS A 64 1.98 -2.55 2.53
N SER A 65 0.86 -1.94 2.88
CA SER A 65 0.65 -0.50 2.90
C SER A 65 -0.03 -0.11 4.23
N PRO A 66 -0.04 1.18 4.61
CA PRO A 66 -0.80 1.65 5.77
C PRO A 66 -2.29 1.26 5.71
N THR A 67 -2.96 1.22 6.85
CA THR A 67 -4.38 0.87 6.95
C THR A 67 -5.25 1.77 6.08
N VAL A 68 -6.17 1.17 5.34
CA VAL A 68 -7.18 1.90 4.56
C VAL A 68 -8.28 2.38 5.49
N SER A 69 -8.62 3.66 5.39
CA SER A 69 -9.73 4.30 6.09
C SER A 69 -10.55 5.17 5.12
N VAL A 70 -11.66 5.74 5.59
CA VAL A 70 -12.48 6.69 4.81
C VAL A 70 -11.65 7.88 4.30
N HIS A 71 -10.60 8.27 5.02
CA HIS A 71 -9.68 9.33 4.63
C HIS A 71 -8.23 8.83 4.65
N THR A 72 -7.96 7.83 3.82
CA THR A 72 -6.61 7.26 3.68
C THR A 72 -5.64 8.32 3.21
N LYS A 73 -4.65 8.64 4.05
CA LYS A 73 -3.57 9.56 3.66
C LYS A 73 -2.62 8.84 2.70
N ALA A 74 -2.32 9.47 1.58
CA ALA A 74 -1.41 8.98 0.57
C ALA A 74 -0.57 10.12 0.00
N ILE A 75 0.54 9.76 -0.65
CA ILE A 75 1.32 10.67 -1.49
C ILE A 75 0.90 10.38 -2.93
N LEU A 76 0.44 11.41 -3.64
CA LEU A 76 0.14 11.33 -5.06
C LEU A 76 1.42 11.62 -5.85
N THR A 77 1.81 10.70 -6.71
CA THR A 77 2.91 10.85 -7.68
C THR A 77 2.35 10.87 -9.10
N ILE A 78 3.11 11.41 -10.04
CA ILE A 78 2.73 11.47 -11.46
C ILE A 78 3.39 10.30 -12.19
N ASN A 79 2.64 9.69 -13.11
CA ASN A 79 3.12 8.58 -13.95
C ASN A 79 2.36 8.60 -15.29
N SER A 80 3.03 8.32 -16.39
CA SER A 80 2.42 8.08 -17.70
C SER A 80 2.11 6.60 -17.88
N PHE A 81 0.85 6.30 -18.22
CA PHE A 81 0.41 4.94 -18.55
C PHE A 81 0.35 4.69 -20.07
N GLU A 82 0.82 5.65 -20.86
CA GLU A 82 0.90 5.55 -22.32
C GLU A 82 2.06 4.66 -22.77
N LYS A 83 1.92 4.10 -23.97
CA LYS A 83 2.98 3.33 -24.60
C LYS A 83 4.19 4.23 -24.87
N GLY A 84 5.33 3.84 -24.30
CA GLY A 84 6.58 4.61 -24.41
C GLY A 84 6.71 5.75 -23.41
N GLY A 85 5.76 5.91 -22.48
CA GLY A 85 5.93 6.76 -21.31
C GLY A 85 6.84 6.15 -20.24
N ASP A 86 6.98 6.86 -19.12
CA ASP A 86 7.82 6.49 -17.98
C ASP A 86 7.28 5.30 -17.15
N GLY A 87 5.98 5.01 -17.21
CA GLY A 87 5.39 3.85 -16.53
C GLY A 87 5.89 2.48 -17.01
N GLY A 88 6.62 2.44 -18.13
CA GLY A 88 7.30 1.24 -18.61
C GLY A 88 6.35 0.20 -19.19
N ALA A 89 6.07 -0.85 -18.44
CA ALA A 89 5.22 -1.97 -18.88
C ALA A 89 3.72 -1.62 -18.78
N PRO A 90 2.85 -2.32 -19.53
CA PRO A 90 1.41 -2.18 -19.35
C PRO A 90 0.97 -2.50 -17.91
N PRO A 91 -0.05 -1.80 -17.37
CA PRO A 91 -0.62 -2.08 -16.04
C PRO A 91 -1.15 -3.50 -15.87
N GLU A 92 -0.99 -4.03 -14.67
CA GLU A 92 -1.29 -5.44 -14.34
C GLU A 92 -2.78 -5.79 -14.46
N CYS A 93 -3.69 -4.83 -14.22
CA CYS A 93 -5.13 -5.11 -14.20
C CYS A 93 -5.68 -5.61 -15.54
N ASP A 94 -5.21 -5.08 -16.66
CA ASP A 94 -5.72 -5.41 -17.99
C ASP A 94 -4.63 -5.64 -19.06
N ASN A 95 -3.36 -5.40 -18.73
CA ASN A 95 -2.22 -5.46 -19.64
C ASN A 95 -2.34 -4.52 -20.85
N GLN A 96 -2.98 -3.35 -20.69
CA GLN A 96 -3.15 -2.36 -21.76
C GLN A 96 -2.62 -0.98 -21.38
N TYR A 97 -1.99 -0.30 -22.33
CA TYR A 97 -1.63 1.11 -22.13
C TYR A 97 -2.88 1.99 -22.09
N HIS A 98 -2.85 3.03 -21.26
CA HIS A 98 -3.94 4.00 -21.09
C HIS A 98 -3.45 5.39 -21.49
N SER A 99 -4.34 6.20 -22.08
CA SER A 99 -4.00 7.58 -22.39
C SER A 99 -3.85 8.40 -21.11
N ASN A 100 -2.95 9.38 -21.11
CA ASN A 100 -2.76 10.29 -19.98
C ASN A 100 -3.99 11.18 -19.71
N ASN A 101 -4.95 11.22 -20.64
CA ASN A 101 -6.24 11.87 -20.44
C ASN A 101 -7.26 10.98 -19.70
N GLN A 102 -6.96 9.69 -19.49
CA GLN A 102 -7.81 8.78 -18.71
C GLN A 102 -7.44 8.87 -17.23
N PRO A 103 -8.41 9.11 -16.32
CA PRO A 103 -8.14 9.19 -14.90
C PRO A 103 -7.93 7.80 -14.31
N VAL A 104 -6.71 7.28 -14.42
CA VAL A 104 -6.29 5.97 -13.90
C VAL A 104 -5.14 6.14 -12.90
N VAL A 105 -5.03 5.22 -11.94
CA VAL A 105 -4.00 5.26 -10.90
C VAL A 105 -3.41 3.86 -10.68
N ALA A 106 -2.15 3.82 -10.25
CA ALA A 106 -1.54 2.65 -9.66
C ALA A 106 -1.53 2.79 -8.13
N LEU A 107 -1.61 1.67 -7.43
CA LEU A 107 -1.58 1.61 -5.97
C LEU A 107 -0.32 0.88 -5.49
N SER A 108 0.25 1.32 -4.37
CA SER A 108 1.30 0.56 -3.69
C SER A 108 0.82 -0.86 -3.37
N SER A 109 1.72 -1.84 -3.37
CA SER A 109 1.39 -3.27 -3.39
C SER A 109 0.38 -3.72 -2.33
N GLY A 110 0.46 -3.20 -1.11
CA GLY A 110 -0.50 -3.56 -0.05
C GLY A 110 -1.91 -3.02 -0.28
N TRP A 111 -2.06 -1.85 -0.90
CA TRP A 111 -3.36 -1.28 -1.29
C TRP A 111 -3.89 -1.92 -2.57
N PHE A 112 -3.02 -2.26 -3.52
CA PHE A 112 -3.38 -3.00 -4.73
C PHE A 112 -4.00 -4.36 -4.40
N GLN A 113 -3.52 -5.00 -3.32
CA GLN A 113 -4.13 -6.18 -2.73
C GLN A 113 -4.29 -7.33 -3.73
N GLY A 114 -3.27 -7.53 -4.58
CA GLY A 114 -3.25 -8.59 -5.59
C GLY A 114 -4.44 -8.52 -6.55
N MET A 115 -4.59 -7.37 -7.23
CA MET A 115 -5.65 -7.09 -8.21
C MET A 115 -7.08 -6.93 -7.65
N GLN A 116 -7.30 -7.04 -6.33
CA GLN A 116 -8.64 -6.93 -5.74
C GLN A 116 -9.29 -5.54 -5.91
N ARG A 117 -8.49 -4.51 -6.25
CA ARG A 117 -8.98 -3.15 -6.53
C ARG A 117 -8.95 -2.76 -8.01
N CYS A 118 -8.68 -3.71 -8.90
CA CYS A 118 -8.74 -3.44 -10.34
C CYS A 118 -10.15 -2.97 -10.73
N PHE A 119 -10.19 -1.94 -11.58
CA PHE A 119 -11.43 -1.35 -12.12
C PHE A 119 -12.40 -0.76 -11.09
N LEU A 120 -11.96 -0.59 -9.84
CA LEU A 120 -12.72 0.15 -8.82
C LEU A 120 -12.36 1.63 -8.85
N ILE A 121 -13.35 2.47 -8.56
CA ILE A 121 -13.14 3.90 -8.35
C ILE A 121 -12.77 4.11 -6.88
N LEU A 122 -11.70 4.86 -6.65
CA LEU A 122 -11.33 5.33 -5.32
C LEU A 122 -12.11 6.62 -5.03
N LEU A 123 -12.85 6.63 -3.93
CA LEU A 123 -13.69 7.74 -3.48
C LEU A 123 -13.14 8.35 -2.20
#